data_AF-T0V3I8-F1
#
_entry.id   AF-T0V3I8-F1
#
_cell.length_a   1.000
_cell.length_b   1.000
_cell.length_c   1.000
_cell.angle_alpha   90.00
_cell.angle_beta   90.00
_cell.angle_gamma   90.00
#
_symmetry.space_group_name_H-M   'P 1'
#
loop_
_entity.id
_entity.type
_entity.pdbx_description
1 polymer ?
#
loop_
_entity_poly.entity_id
_entity_poly.type
_entity_poly.pdbx_seq_one_letter_code
_entity_poly.pdbx_strand_id
1 'polypeptide(L)' 'MQEMTKRGYRVSPEWFEKEYRGKQLPAYDRLEEENLPPIIYPEHNAIYLQECLDNLKQKGIII' A
#
# COMPACT_ATOMS: atom_id res chain seq x y z
N MET A 1 -2.70 2.77 -8.94
CA MET A 1 -2.64 2.06 -10.24
C MET A 1 -1.75 2.71 -11.29
N GLN A 2 -1.72 4.05 -11.40
CA GLN A 2 -0.92 4.77 -12.41
C GLN A 2 0.57 4.38 -12.45
N GLU A 3 1.23 4.28 -11.28
CA GLU A 3 2.64 3.84 -11.20
C GLU A 3 2.86 2.44 -11.77
N MET A 4 1.92 1.50 -11.54
CA MET A 4 2.01 0.15 -12.09
C MET A 4 1.89 0.17 -13.62
N THR A 5 0.95 0.94 -14.16
CA THR A 5 0.83 1.14 -15.61
C THR A 5 2.11 1.76 -16.19
N LYS A 6 2.68 2.77 -15.51
CA LYS A 6 3.94 3.41 -15.93
C LYS A 6 5.12 2.44 -15.97
N ARG A 7 5.17 1.48 -15.03
CA ARG A 7 6.18 0.40 -15.02
C ARG A 7 5.90 -0.74 -16.01
N GLY A 8 4.84 -0.64 -16.82
CA GLY A 8 4.51 -1.62 -17.86
C GLY A 8 3.71 -2.82 -17.39
N TYR A 9 3.17 -2.82 -16.16
CA TYR A 9 2.30 -3.89 -15.70
C TYR A 9 0.95 -3.86 -16.44
N ARG A 10 0.42 -5.05 -16.74
CA ARG A 10 -0.94 -5.22 -17.28
C ARG A 10 -1.95 -5.14 -16.15
N VAL A 11 -2.39 -3.92 -15.86
CA VAL A 11 -3.41 -3.63 -14.85
C VAL A 11 -4.79 -3.95 -15.41
N SER A 12 -5.56 -4.73 -14.64
CA SER A 12 -6.97 -4.99 -14.95
C SER A 12 -7.82 -3.75 -14.62
N PRO A 13 -8.77 -3.32 -15.46
CA PRO A 13 -9.54 -2.09 -15.24
C PRO A 13 -10.25 -2.03 -13.88
N GLU A 14 -10.68 -3.19 -13.35
CA GLU A 14 -11.40 -3.30 -12.08
C GLU A 14 -10.59 -2.79 -10.88
N TRP A 15 -9.25 -2.74 -10.99
CA TRP A 15 -8.39 -2.23 -9.91
C TRP A 15 -8.45 -0.71 -9.76
N PHE A 16 -9.09 0.00 -10.68
CA PHE A 16 -9.34 1.44 -10.56
C PHE A 16 -10.64 1.74 -9.79
N GLU A 17 -11.50 0.74 -9.61
CA GLU A 17 -12.75 0.87 -8.83
C GLU A 17 -12.44 0.69 -7.34
N LYS A 18 -12.75 1.70 -6.51
CA LYS A 18 -12.39 1.66 -5.08
C LYS A 18 -13.14 0.55 -4.34
N GLU A 19 -14.35 0.22 -4.77
CA GLU A 19 -15.20 -0.82 -4.20
C GLU A 19 -14.77 -2.25 -4.57
N TYR A 20 -13.84 -2.42 -5.53
CA TYR A 20 -13.44 -3.74 -6.01
C TYR A 20 -12.74 -4.58 -4.93
N ARG A 21 -13.19 -5.84 -4.77
CA ARG A 21 -12.72 -6.77 -3.72
C ARG A 21 -12.02 -8.02 -4.25
N GLY A 22 -11.44 -7.90 -5.43
CA GLY A 22 -10.84 -9.03 -6.11
C GLY A 22 -11.89 -9.92 -6.79
N LYS A 23 -11.47 -11.12 -7.21
CA LYS A 23 -12.29 -12.01 -8.04
C LYS A 23 -13.26 -12.89 -7.26
N GLN A 24 -13.02 -13.05 -5.95
CA GLN A 24 -13.75 -14.02 -5.12
C GLN A 24 -14.90 -13.40 -4.34
N LEU A 25 -14.84 -12.09 -4.10
CA LEU A 25 -15.84 -11.37 -3.31
C LEU A 25 -16.57 -10.34 -4.18
N PRO A 26 -17.86 -10.11 -3.93
CA PRO A 26 -18.56 -8.99 -4.55
C PRO A 26 -17.90 -7.68 -4.14
N ALA A 27 -18.01 -6.67 -5.01
CA ALA A 27 -17.63 -5.31 -4.68
C ALA A 27 -18.42 -4.81 -3.45
N TYR A 28 -17.86 -3.85 -2.73
CA TYR A 28 -18.64 -3.13 -1.73
C TYR A 28 -19.76 -2.33 -2.40
N ASP A 29 -20.89 -2.15 -1.72
CA ASP A 29 -21.96 -1.27 -2.19
C ASP A 29 -21.53 0.20 -2.13
N ARG A 30 -20.82 0.57 -1.04
CA ARG A 30 -20.25 1.90 -0.84
C ARG A 30 -19.10 1.83 0.17
N LEU A 31 -18.01 2.52 -0.15
CA LEU A 31 -16.92 2.78 0.78
C LEU A 31 -17.02 4.23 1.29
N GLU A 32 -17.25 4.38 2.58
CA GLU A 32 -17.22 5.68 3.25
C GLU A 32 -15.78 6.17 3.44
N GLU A 33 -15.62 7.49 3.36
CA GLU A 33 -14.35 8.14 3.64
C GLU A 33 -14.14 8.25 5.15
N GLU A 34 -12.94 7.93 5.60
CA GLU A 34 -12.53 8.07 7.00
C GLU A 34 -11.47 9.16 7.12
N ASN A 35 -11.62 10.03 8.13
CA ASN A 35 -10.61 11.03 8.43
C ASN A 35 -9.54 10.40 9.32
N LEU A 36 -8.38 10.13 8.73
CA LEU A 36 -7.28 9.44 9.38
C LEU A 36 -6.24 10.42 9.91
N PRO A 37 -5.59 10.10 11.05
CA PRO A 37 -4.48 10.89 11.55
C PRO A 37 -3.27 10.84 10.59
N PRO A 38 -2.31 11.79 10.70
CA PRO A 38 -1.11 11.77 9.89
C PRO A 38 -0.27 10.49 10.02
N ILE A 39 -0.29 9.85 11.19
CA ILE A 39 0.32 8.55 11.45
C ILE A 39 -0.80 7.57 11.78
N ILE A 40 -1.12 6.68 10.83
CA ILE A 40 -2.19 5.69 10.97
C ILE A 40 -1.73 4.39 11.62
N TYR A 41 -0.42 4.14 11.63
CA TYR A 41 0.22 2.96 12.20
C TYR A 41 1.11 3.39 13.37
N PRO A 42 0.73 3.12 14.64
CA PRO A 42 1.49 3.56 15.81
C PRO A 42 2.94 3.07 15.86
N GLU A 43 3.20 1.92 15.23
CA GLU A 43 4.52 1.35 15.09
C GLU A 43 5.45 2.18 14.20
N HIS A 44 4.92 3.05 13.31
CA HIS A 44 5.72 3.92 12.44
C HIS A 44 6.36 5.10 13.21
N ASN A 45 7.17 4.76 14.20
CA ASN A 45 7.98 5.66 14.98
C ASN A 45 9.47 5.56 14.56
N ALA A 46 10.31 6.37 15.19
CA ALA A 46 11.74 6.42 14.87
C ALA A 46 12.47 5.09 15.14
N ILE A 47 12.00 4.27 16.11
CA ILE A 47 12.59 2.97 16.43
C ILE A 47 12.32 2.00 15.27
N TYR A 48 11.08 1.93 14.79
CA TYR A 48 10.71 1.08 13.65
C TYR A 48 11.44 1.49 12.36
N LEU A 49 11.62 2.80 12.14
CA LEU A 49 12.43 3.28 11.03
C LEU A 49 13.86 2.73 11.11
N GLN A 50 14.50 2.80 12.28
CA GLN A 50 15.86 2.29 12.47
C GLN A 50 15.93 0.77 12.23
N GLU A 51 14.97 0.00 12.74
CA GLU A 51 14.88 -1.44 12.50
C GLU A 51 14.78 -1.77 11.00
N CYS A 52 14.00 -0.99 10.25
CA CYS A 52 13.88 -1.14 8.80
C CYS A 52 15.21 -0.84 8.09
N LEU A 53 15.92 0.22 8.47
CA LEU A 53 17.23 0.56 7.91
C LEU A 53 18.27 -0.53 8.20
N ASP A 54 18.29 -1.05 9.42
CA ASP A 54 19.18 -2.13 9.83
C ASP A 54 18.88 -3.42 9.04
N ASN A 55 17.60 -3.72 8.80
CA ASN A 55 17.20 -4.86 7.98
C ASN A 55 17.68 -4.73 6.52
N LEU A 56 17.56 -3.54 5.93
CA LEU A 56 18.05 -3.27 4.58
C LEU A 56 19.57 -3.44 4.51
N LYS A 57 20.29 -2.88 5.50
CA LYS A 57 21.75 -3.05 5.61
C LYS A 57 22.16 -4.51 5.74
N GLN A 58 21.46 -5.31 6.56
CA GLN A 58 21.71 -6.76 6.70
C GLN A 58 21.50 -7.51 5.38
N LYS A 59 20.57 -7.06 4.53
CA LYS A 59 20.33 -7.59 3.18
C LYS A 59 21.31 -7.06 2.12
N GLY A 60 22.27 -6.20 2.51
CA GLY A 60 23.22 -5.57 1.59
C GLY A 60 22.61 -4.47 0.72
N ILE A 61 21.44 -3.93 1.09
CA ILE A 61 20.78 -2.84 0.38
C ILE A 61 21.23 -1.52 1.01
N ILE A 62 21.87 -0.66 0.21
CA ILE A 62 22.36 0.67 0.61
C ILE A 62 21.47 1.71 -0.06
N ILE A 63 20.94 2.64 0.73
CA ILE A 63 19.97 3.68 0.35
C ILE A 63 20.61 5.05 0.46
#